data_AF-A0A950ITW6-F1
#
_entry.id   AF-A0A950ITW6-F1
#
_cell.length_a   1.000
_cell.length_b   1.000
_cell.length_c   1.000
_cell.angle_alpha   90.00
_cell.angle_beta   90.00
_cell.angle_gamma   90.00
#
_symmetry.space_group_name_H-M   'P 1'
#
loop_
_entity.id
_entity.type
_entity.pdbx_description
1 polymer ?
#
loop_
_entity_poly.entity_id
_entity_poly.type
_entity_poly.pdbx_seq_one_letter_code
_entity_poly.pdbx_strand_id
1 'polypeptide(L)'
;MTGLGLAETSSADEVLCSGQEDQGRATETQQLQSEARTALLSSACGFLLVQKASSWALSKRRRLFDCTVAGAAMILSFPLLILIALLVRITSSGPVLFRQKRMGRNGVEFTLYKFRSMRVEEPRGSHITVSGDARITRVGSLLRRYKLDELPQFWNVLKGDMSLVGPRPKLPHHEALLMTARPGITGPATLAFRCEEELLLEIDESDLELFYEIVIKPAKARIDFDYMQNATCRSDLKLLWSTFATCLGCSTQAPEDWQTFLPLVSDESYRDWLSSLSRTYAG
;
A
#
# COMPACT_ATOMS: atom_id res chain seq x y z
N MET A 1 -42.89 -61.96 -24.49
CA MET A 1 -41.95 -61.49 -25.53
C MET A 1 -41.88 -59.97 -25.38
N THR A 2 -40.89 -59.46 -24.62
CA THR A 2 -39.68 -58.75 -25.12
C THR A 2 -40.03 -57.47 -25.91
N GLY A 3 -39.55 -56.25 -25.64
CA GLY A 3 -38.60 -55.63 -24.69
C GLY A 3 -38.83 -54.08 -24.72
N LEU A 4 -38.56 -53.30 -23.66
CA LEU A 4 -37.35 -52.49 -23.45
C LEU A 4 -36.87 -51.81 -24.77
N GLY A 5 -36.99 -50.50 -25.02
CA GLY A 5 -36.73 -49.34 -24.16
C GLY A 5 -35.28 -48.90 -24.36
N LEU A 6 -35.03 -47.74 -25.00
CA LEU A 6 -33.83 -46.87 -24.88
C LEU A 6 -33.83 -45.78 -25.97
N ALA A 7 -34.01 -44.51 -25.58
CA ALA A 7 -33.50 -43.32 -26.28
C ALA A 7 -33.69 -42.07 -25.40
N GLU A 8 -32.81 -41.85 -24.43
CA GLU A 8 -32.64 -40.54 -23.77
C GLU A 8 -31.21 -40.44 -23.21
N THR A 9 -30.30 -39.84 -23.99
CA THR A 9 -28.99 -39.36 -23.54
C THR A 9 -28.56 -38.21 -24.45
N SER A 10 -28.93 -36.98 -24.10
CA SER A 10 -28.38 -35.79 -24.79
C SER A 10 -28.46 -34.50 -23.93
N SER A 11 -28.44 -34.59 -22.61
CA SER A 11 -28.44 -33.40 -21.73
C SER A 11 -27.49 -33.48 -20.54
N ALA A 12 -26.78 -34.60 -20.35
CA ALA A 12 -25.83 -34.78 -19.25
C ALA A 12 -24.38 -34.43 -19.64
N ASP A 13 -24.01 -34.53 -20.92
CA ASP A 13 -22.63 -34.32 -21.37
C ASP A 13 -22.24 -32.83 -21.52
N GLU A 14 -23.19 -31.93 -21.79
CA GLU A 14 -22.93 -30.48 -21.86
C GLU A 14 -22.66 -29.85 -20.48
N VAL A 15 -23.24 -30.40 -19.40
CA VAL A 15 -23.05 -29.89 -18.03
C VAL A 15 -21.75 -30.42 -17.41
N LEU A 16 -21.25 -31.57 -17.86
CA LEU A 16 -19.98 -32.13 -17.39
C LEU A 16 -18.77 -31.41 -18.01
N CYS A 17 -18.86 -31.03 -19.30
CA CYS A 17 -17.79 -30.29 -19.99
C CYS A 17 -17.57 -28.87 -19.41
N SER A 18 -18.64 -28.15 -19.04
CA SER A 18 -18.51 -26.79 -18.49
C SER A 18 -17.85 -26.76 -17.10
N GLY A 19 -18.09 -27.78 -16.27
CA GLY A 19 -17.45 -27.92 -14.95
C GLY A 19 -15.97 -28.32 -15.01
N GLN A 20 -15.54 -29.02 -16.08
CA GLN A 20 -14.14 -29.35 -16.31
C GLN A 20 -13.35 -28.16 -16.88
N GLU A 21 -13.97 -27.32 -17.71
CA GLU A 21 -13.38 -26.07 -18.20
C GLU A 21 -13.15 -25.05 -17.09
N ASP A 22 -14.10 -24.88 -16.16
CA ASP A 22 -13.96 -23.96 -15.01
C ASP A 22 -12.90 -24.44 -14.00
N GLN A 23 -12.77 -25.76 -13.76
CA GLN A 23 -11.70 -26.31 -12.94
C GLN A 23 -10.33 -26.22 -13.62
N GLY A 24 -10.26 -26.42 -14.94
CA GLY A 24 -9.04 -26.22 -15.72
C GLY A 24 -8.55 -24.78 -15.63
N ARG A 25 -9.46 -23.81 -15.84
CA ARG A 25 -9.16 -22.38 -15.77
C ARG A 25 -8.70 -21.95 -14.37
N ALA A 26 -9.36 -22.41 -13.31
CA ALA A 26 -8.96 -22.09 -11.93
C ALA A 26 -7.57 -22.65 -11.58
N THR A 27 -7.25 -23.85 -12.05
CA THR A 27 -5.95 -24.50 -11.81
C THR A 27 -4.83 -23.85 -12.61
N GLU A 28 -5.11 -23.48 -13.86
CA GLU A 28 -4.21 -22.74 -14.74
C GLU A 28 -3.94 -21.33 -14.21
N THR A 29 -4.95 -20.64 -13.67
CA THR A 29 -4.79 -19.35 -13.01
C THR A 29 -3.92 -19.47 -11.75
N GLN A 30 -4.10 -20.51 -10.94
CA GLN A 30 -3.27 -20.77 -9.75
C GLN A 30 -1.82 -21.12 -10.12
N GLN A 31 -1.63 -21.86 -11.21
CA GLN A 31 -0.30 -22.23 -11.68
C GLN A 31 0.45 -21.02 -12.27
N LEU A 32 -0.22 -20.22 -13.11
CA LEU A 32 0.29 -18.93 -13.60
C LEU A 32 0.61 -17.97 -12.45
N GLN A 33 -0.23 -17.92 -11.40
CA GLN A 33 0.05 -17.17 -10.18
C GLN A 33 1.30 -17.67 -9.44
N SER A 34 1.54 -18.99 -9.41
CA SER A 34 2.71 -19.59 -8.76
C SER A 34 4.02 -19.34 -9.54
N GLU A 35 3.97 -19.45 -10.86
CA GLU A 35 5.11 -19.24 -11.75
C GLU A 35 5.46 -17.75 -11.85
N ALA A 36 4.44 -16.88 -11.96
CA ALA A 36 4.61 -15.43 -11.86
C ALA A 36 5.23 -15.05 -10.52
N ARG A 37 4.73 -15.57 -9.38
CA ARG A 37 5.34 -15.34 -8.05
C ARG A 37 6.81 -15.74 -8.01
N THR A 38 7.17 -16.87 -8.59
CA THR A 38 8.55 -17.38 -8.56
C THR A 38 9.49 -16.55 -9.45
N ALA A 39 9.03 -16.15 -10.64
CA ALA A 39 9.77 -15.28 -11.56
C ALA A 39 9.88 -13.83 -11.05
N LEU A 40 8.83 -13.33 -10.39
CA LEU A 40 8.80 -12.05 -9.69
C LEU A 40 9.74 -12.04 -8.49
N LEU A 41 9.74 -13.09 -7.67
CA LEU A 41 10.67 -13.21 -6.55
C LEU A 41 12.11 -13.24 -7.06
N SER A 42 12.43 -13.94 -8.16
CA SER A 42 13.80 -13.95 -8.69
C SER A 42 14.22 -12.62 -9.33
N SER A 43 13.33 -11.96 -10.07
CA SER A 43 13.61 -10.66 -10.73
C SER A 43 13.57 -9.48 -9.74
N ALA A 44 12.67 -9.51 -8.77
CA ALA A 44 12.62 -8.54 -7.66
C ALA A 44 13.81 -8.73 -6.72
N CYS A 45 14.25 -9.98 -6.46
CA CYS A 45 15.44 -10.28 -5.66
C CYS A 45 16.71 -9.64 -6.25
N GLY A 46 16.81 -9.53 -7.58
CA GLY A 46 17.87 -8.77 -8.25
C GLY A 46 17.85 -7.25 -7.99
N PHE A 47 16.69 -6.68 -7.67
CA PHE A 47 16.51 -5.25 -7.36
C PHE A 47 16.67 -4.93 -5.85
N LEU A 48 16.76 -5.96 -4.99
CA LEU A 48 16.96 -5.85 -3.53
C LEU A 48 18.41 -5.51 -3.13
N LEU A 49 19.16 -4.84 -4.01
CA LEU A 49 20.51 -4.38 -3.69
C LEU A 49 20.45 -3.16 -2.77
N VAL A 50 21.26 -3.22 -1.71
CA VAL A 50 21.56 -2.16 -0.73
C VAL A 50 21.16 -0.77 -1.22
N GLN A 51 20.05 -0.24 -0.70
CA GLN A 51 19.54 1.06 -1.12
C GLN A 51 20.49 2.16 -0.63
N LYS A 52 21.42 2.63 -1.46
CA LYS A 52 22.34 3.71 -1.06
C LYS A 52 21.60 5.05 -1.10
N ALA A 53 21.22 5.54 0.07
CA ALA A 53 20.57 6.84 0.20
C ALA A 53 21.56 8.01 0.02
N SER A 54 21.02 9.18 -0.34
CA SER A 54 21.81 10.41 -0.52
C SER A 54 22.54 10.85 0.75
N SER A 55 23.60 11.65 0.61
CA SER A 55 24.32 12.22 1.75
C SER A 55 23.41 13.08 2.64
N TRP A 56 22.46 13.81 2.03
CA TRP A 56 21.44 14.57 2.76
C TRP A 56 20.54 13.63 3.57
N ALA A 57 20.03 12.56 2.96
CA ALA A 57 19.13 11.61 3.59
C ALA A 57 19.70 10.98 4.86
N LEU A 58 21.03 10.79 4.90
CA LEU A 58 21.77 10.21 6.03
C LEU A 58 22.36 11.28 6.97
N SER A 59 22.22 12.57 6.65
CA SER A 59 22.90 13.65 7.37
C SER A 59 22.27 13.97 8.73
N LYS A 60 23.11 14.45 9.67
CA LYS A 60 22.65 15.03 10.95
C LYS A 60 21.83 16.32 10.75
N ARG A 61 22.08 17.08 9.67
CA ARG A 61 21.34 18.30 9.34
C ARG A 61 19.88 18.00 9.02
N ARG A 62 19.64 16.97 8.19
CA ARG A 62 18.28 16.48 7.93
C ARG A 62 17.58 16.05 9.22
N ARG A 63 18.30 15.34 10.10
CA ARG A 63 17.76 14.94 11.41
C ARG A 63 17.31 16.13 12.26
N LEU A 64 18.11 17.19 12.32
CA LEU A 64 17.76 18.41 13.04
C LEU A 64 16.53 19.08 12.42
N PHE A 65 16.49 19.18 11.09
CA PHE A 65 15.34 19.69 10.35
C PHE A 65 14.06 18.91 10.67
N ASP A 66 14.11 17.58 10.62
CA ASP A 66 12.99 16.70 10.93
C ASP A 66 12.46 16.93 12.35
N CYS A 67 13.36 17.00 13.35
CA CYS A 67 12.98 17.25 14.74
C CYS A 67 12.32 18.61 14.92
N THR A 68 12.88 19.67 14.33
CA THR A 68 12.37 21.04 14.48
C THR A 68 10.97 21.16 13.88
N VAL A 69 10.78 20.66 12.66
CA VAL A 69 9.49 20.72 11.97
C VAL A 69 8.46 19.80 12.64
N ALA A 70 8.82 18.57 13.04
CA ALA A 70 7.91 17.68 13.77
C ALA A 70 7.52 18.24 15.15
N GLY A 71 8.48 18.84 15.86
CA GLY A 71 8.24 19.47 17.16
C GLY A 71 7.30 20.67 17.05
N ALA A 72 7.54 21.56 16.07
CA ALA A 72 6.66 22.67 15.78
C ALA A 72 5.26 22.18 15.38
N ALA A 73 5.16 21.19 14.49
CA ALA A 73 3.89 20.60 14.07
C ALA A 73 3.12 20.00 15.26
N MET A 74 3.78 19.27 16.17
CA MET A 74 3.13 18.72 17.36
C MET A 74 2.62 19.81 18.31
N ILE A 75 3.38 20.87 18.54
CA ILE A 75 2.96 21.98 19.41
C ILE A 75 1.75 22.71 18.79
N LEU A 76 1.83 23.05 17.51
CA LEU A 76 0.77 23.77 16.80
C LEU A 76 -0.51 22.93 16.65
N SER A 77 -0.37 21.62 16.45
CA SER A 77 -1.51 20.71 16.32
C SER A 77 -2.02 20.15 17.65
N PHE A 78 -1.38 20.46 18.78
CA PHE A 78 -1.74 19.92 20.10
C PHE A 78 -3.23 20.03 20.47
N PRO A 79 -3.90 21.20 20.33
CA PRO A 79 -5.33 21.29 20.63
C PRO A 79 -6.18 20.40 19.69
N LEU A 80 -5.78 20.28 18.42
CA LEU A 80 -6.44 19.41 17.45
C LEU A 80 -6.24 17.92 17.80
N LEU A 81 -5.05 17.52 18.27
CA LEU A 81 -4.77 16.15 18.70
C LEU A 81 -5.69 15.72 19.85
N ILE A 82 -5.92 16.61 20.83
CA ILE A 82 -6.85 16.36 21.95
C ILE A 82 -8.29 16.22 21.43
N LEU A 83 -8.72 17.12 20.55
CA LEU A 83 -10.05 17.06 19.96
C LEU A 83 -10.27 15.74 19.21
N ILE A 84 -9.33 15.35 18.34
CA ILE A 84 -9.38 14.07 17.61
C ILE A 84 -9.40 12.89 18.58
N ALA A 85 -8.58 12.92 19.64
CA ALA A 85 -8.54 11.86 20.64
C ALA A 85 -9.89 11.65 21.33
N LEU A 86 -10.58 12.74 21.69
CA LEU A 86 -11.91 12.71 22.28
C LEU A 86 -12.94 12.16 21.29
N LEU A 87 -12.94 12.66 20.05
CA LEU A 87 -13.86 12.20 19.00
C LEU A 87 -13.71 10.70 18.78
N VAL A 88 -12.48 10.21 18.58
CA VAL A 88 -12.20 8.78 18.38
C VAL A 88 -12.69 7.96 19.58
N ARG A 89 -12.48 8.43 20.82
CA ARG A 89 -12.85 7.73 22.05
C ARG A 89 -14.35 7.63 22.28
N ILE A 90 -15.10 8.65 21.87
CA ILE A 90 -16.56 8.73 22.03
C ILE A 90 -17.26 7.97 20.89
N THR A 91 -16.74 8.03 19.66
CA THR A 91 -17.41 7.41 18.50
C THR A 91 -17.07 5.94 18.27
N SER A 92 -16.08 5.38 18.98
CA SER A 92 -15.70 3.96 18.87
C SER A 92 -15.07 3.42 20.15
N SER A 93 -15.27 2.14 20.44
CA SER A 93 -14.68 1.46 21.60
C SER A 93 -13.17 1.19 21.40
N GLY A 94 -12.43 1.06 22.51
CA GLY A 94 -10.99 0.71 22.51
C GLY A 94 -10.02 1.90 22.65
N PRO A 95 -8.70 1.68 22.41
CA PRO A 95 -7.65 2.69 22.59
C PRO A 95 -7.58 3.73 21.47
N VAL A 96 -7.49 5.03 21.83
CA VAL A 96 -7.44 6.15 20.87
C VAL A 96 -6.36 6.00 19.80
N LEU A 97 -5.18 5.54 20.22
CA LEU A 97 -4.06 5.30 19.33
C LEU A 97 -4.04 3.84 18.88
N PHE A 98 -3.99 3.65 17.57
CA PHE A 98 -3.59 2.40 16.96
C PHE A 98 -2.06 2.31 16.95
N ARG A 99 -1.55 1.13 17.30
CA ARG A 99 -0.12 0.84 17.43
C ARG A 99 0.22 -0.38 16.60
N GLN A 100 1.24 -0.29 15.76
CA GLN A 100 1.66 -1.43 14.93
C GLN A 100 3.17 -1.49 14.80
N LYS A 101 3.74 -2.70 14.86
CA LYS A 101 5.15 -2.93 14.58
C LYS A 101 5.43 -2.75 13.09
N ARG A 102 6.52 -2.07 12.79
CA ARG A 102 6.95 -1.76 11.43
C ARG A 102 8.47 -1.82 11.32
N MET A 103 8.95 -2.11 10.12
CA MET A 103 10.38 -2.10 9.80
C MET A 103 10.86 -0.66 9.58
N GLY A 104 11.90 -0.29 10.32
CA GLY A 104 12.58 0.99 10.21
C GLY A 104 13.92 0.88 9.49
N ARG A 105 14.77 1.88 9.73
CA ARG A 105 16.10 1.94 9.14
C ARG A 105 16.94 0.71 9.52
N ASN A 106 17.64 0.15 8.54
CA ASN A 106 18.49 -1.04 8.68
C ASN A 106 17.74 -2.26 9.24
N GLY A 107 16.44 -2.36 8.95
CA GLY A 107 15.61 -3.47 9.42
C GLY A 107 15.29 -3.42 10.92
N VAL A 108 15.56 -2.31 11.62
CA VAL A 108 15.23 -2.20 13.05
C VAL A 108 13.73 -1.95 13.21
N GLU A 109 13.05 -2.83 13.94
CA GLU A 109 11.63 -2.66 14.24
C GLU A 109 11.34 -1.46 15.14
N PHE A 110 10.24 -0.77 14.87
CA PHE A 110 9.69 0.25 15.76
C PHE A 110 8.16 0.18 15.83
N THR A 111 7.58 0.87 16.81
CA THR A 111 6.13 0.95 16.96
C THR A 111 5.63 2.24 16.31
N LEU A 112 4.87 2.11 15.22
CA LEU A 112 4.20 3.22 14.55
C LEU A 112 2.91 3.60 15.29
N TYR A 113 2.69 4.90 15.49
CA TYR A 113 1.50 5.46 16.12
C TYR A 113 0.60 6.17 15.10
N LYS A 114 -0.70 5.89 15.12
CA LYS A 114 -1.71 6.68 14.42
C LYS A 114 -2.99 6.74 15.23
N PHE A 115 -3.88 7.69 14.95
CA PHE A 115 -5.22 7.63 15.50
C PHE A 115 -5.97 6.43 14.93
N ARG A 116 -6.80 5.82 15.76
CA ARG A 116 -7.67 4.74 15.31
C ARG A 116 -8.73 5.31 14.37
N SER A 117 -8.71 4.86 13.12
CA SER A 117 -9.73 5.17 12.10
C SER A 117 -10.67 4.01 11.81
N MET A 118 -10.33 2.79 12.25
CA MET A 118 -11.11 1.56 12.00
C MET A 118 -11.59 0.93 13.32
N ARG A 119 -12.68 0.17 13.26
CA ARG A 119 -13.21 -0.59 14.40
C ARG A 119 -12.25 -1.73 14.78
N VAL A 120 -12.25 -2.07 16.07
CA VAL A 120 -11.52 -3.23 16.59
C VAL A 120 -12.45 -4.44 16.47
N GLU A 121 -12.56 -4.98 15.26
CA GLU A 121 -13.30 -6.21 14.97
C GLU A 121 -12.31 -7.22 14.36
N GLU A 122 -12.55 -8.53 14.54
CA GLU A 122 -11.71 -9.55 13.90
C GLU A 122 -11.78 -9.41 12.38
N PRO A 123 -10.64 -9.55 11.66
CA PRO A 123 -10.64 -9.40 10.22
C PRO A 123 -11.52 -10.49 9.59
N ARG A 124 -12.62 -10.10 8.95
CA ARG A 124 -13.33 -10.91 7.97
C ARG A 124 -12.94 -10.36 6.58
N GLY A 125 -12.12 -11.09 5.83
CA GLY A 125 -11.69 -10.71 4.47
C GLY A 125 -10.27 -10.11 4.39
N SER A 126 -9.96 -9.49 3.24
CA SER A 126 -8.61 -9.00 2.89
C SER A 126 -8.03 -8.01 3.92
N HIS A 127 -6.70 -8.09 4.08
CA HIS A 127 -5.92 -7.12 4.84
C HIS A 127 -5.73 -5.79 4.08
N ILE A 128 -5.97 -5.79 2.77
CA ILE A 128 -5.96 -4.59 1.93
C ILE A 128 -7.23 -3.79 2.23
N THR A 129 -7.07 -2.47 2.42
CA THR A 129 -8.21 -1.58 2.62
C THR A 129 -8.58 -0.94 1.29
N VAL A 130 -9.84 -1.07 0.90
CA VAL A 130 -10.43 -0.38 -0.26
C VAL A 130 -11.36 0.74 0.23
N SER A 131 -11.64 1.71 -0.63
CA SER A 131 -12.51 2.83 -0.25
C SER A 131 -13.93 2.34 0.07
N GLY A 132 -14.55 2.89 1.12
CA GLY A 132 -15.87 2.42 1.60
C GLY A 132 -15.84 1.18 2.51
N ASP A 133 -14.66 0.67 2.90
CA ASP A 133 -14.53 -0.44 3.84
C ASP A 133 -15.37 -0.23 5.13
N ALA A 134 -16.27 -1.18 5.40
CA ALA A 134 -17.23 -1.13 6.52
C ALA A 134 -16.56 -1.04 7.91
N ARG A 135 -15.29 -1.43 8.02
CA ARG A 135 -14.49 -1.31 9.25
C ARG A 135 -14.14 0.14 9.56
N ILE A 136 -14.16 1.05 8.58
CA ILE A 136 -13.83 2.46 8.76
C ILE A 136 -14.95 3.17 9.53
N THR A 137 -14.58 3.85 10.62
CA THR A 137 -15.54 4.66 11.40
C THR A 137 -15.87 5.97 10.68
N ARG A 138 -17.02 6.59 10.98
CA ARG A 138 -17.40 7.90 10.38
C ARG A 138 -16.33 8.98 10.63
N VAL A 139 -15.85 9.09 11.87
CA VAL A 139 -14.73 9.97 12.23
C VAL A 139 -13.46 9.52 11.50
N GLY A 140 -13.19 8.21 11.45
CA GLY A 140 -12.04 7.64 10.76
C GLY A 140 -11.98 7.99 9.27
N SER A 141 -13.12 8.00 8.57
CA SER A 141 -13.20 8.43 7.16
C SER A 141 -12.71 9.87 6.99
N LEU A 142 -13.17 10.79 7.86
CA LEU A 142 -12.70 12.17 7.88
C LEU A 142 -11.19 12.26 8.17
N LEU A 143 -10.72 11.52 9.17
CA LEU A 143 -9.30 11.51 9.53
C LEU A 143 -8.43 11.01 8.37
N ARG A 144 -8.81 9.93 7.69
CA ARG A 144 -8.07 9.36 6.54
C ARG A 144 -8.06 10.30 5.34
N ARG A 145 -9.19 10.94 5.03
CA ARG A 145 -9.30 11.91 3.91
C ARG A 145 -8.27 13.03 4.04
N TYR A 146 -8.19 13.62 5.23
CA TYR A 146 -7.27 14.72 5.53
C TYR A 146 -5.91 14.24 6.09
N LYS A 147 -5.66 12.92 6.15
CA LYS A 147 -4.49 12.27 6.76
C LYS A 147 -4.20 12.74 8.20
N LEU A 148 -5.23 13.17 8.92
CA LEU A 148 -5.14 13.62 10.32
C LEU A 148 -4.90 12.44 11.28
N ASP A 149 -5.22 11.21 10.87
CA ASP A 149 -4.90 10.03 11.65
C ASP A 149 -3.39 9.79 11.77
N GLU A 150 -2.58 10.37 10.88
CA GLU A 150 -1.12 10.19 10.88
C GLU A 150 -0.36 11.17 11.78
N LEU A 151 -1.03 12.21 12.32
CA LEU A 151 -0.36 13.21 13.17
C LEU A 151 0.43 12.62 14.36
N PRO A 152 -0.02 11.53 15.04
CA PRO A 152 0.78 10.90 16.09
C PRO A 152 2.15 10.39 15.63
N GLN A 153 2.38 10.19 14.32
CA GLN A 153 3.67 9.77 13.78
C GLN A 153 4.76 10.85 13.92
N PHE A 154 4.40 12.12 14.14
CA PHE A 154 5.41 13.14 14.50
C PHE A 154 6.18 12.75 15.77
N TRP A 155 5.56 12.00 16.69
CA TRP A 155 6.26 11.44 17.84
C TRP A 155 7.32 10.42 17.43
N ASN A 156 7.06 9.58 16.43
CA ASN A 156 8.05 8.66 15.87
C ASN A 156 9.22 9.40 15.22
N VAL A 157 8.95 10.55 14.59
CA VAL A 157 9.99 11.42 14.08
C VAL A 157 10.81 11.99 15.24
N LEU A 158 10.21 12.55 16.28
CA LEU A 158 10.95 13.07 17.44
C LEU A 158 11.80 11.99 18.14
N LYS A 159 11.29 10.77 18.28
CA LYS A 159 12.04 9.61 18.80
C LYS A 159 13.22 9.19 17.93
N GLY A 160 13.14 9.45 16.62
CA GLY A 160 14.18 9.09 15.67
C GLY A 160 13.96 7.75 14.96
N ASP A 161 12.77 7.17 15.12
CA ASP A 161 12.32 5.98 14.38
C ASP A 161 12.07 6.34 12.90
N MET A 162 11.49 7.53 12.68
CA MET A 162 11.06 8.02 11.37
C MET A 162 11.72 9.37 11.01
N SER A 163 11.58 9.73 9.74
CA SER A 163 11.87 11.02 9.12
C SER A 163 10.54 11.67 8.68
N LEU A 164 10.53 12.96 8.36
CA LEU A 164 9.33 13.58 7.76
C LEU A 164 9.08 13.04 6.36
N VAL A 165 10.15 12.99 5.55
CA VAL A 165 10.13 12.47 4.18
C VAL A 165 10.93 11.18 4.09
N GLY A 166 10.38 10.20 3.41
CA GLY A 166 11.04 8.93 3.14
C GLY A 166 10.05 7.85 2.74
N PRO A 167 10.58 6.66 2.41
CA PRO A 167 9.75 5.50 2.09
C PRO A 167 8.83 5.11 3.24
N ARG A 168 7.65 4.59 2.90
CA ARG A 168 6.66 4.16 3.90
C ARG A 168 7.15 2.90 4.64
N PRO A 169 7.09 2.84 5.98
CA PRO A 169 7.60 1.69 6.72
C PRO A 169 6.75 0.44 6.48
N LYS A 170 7.39 -0.69 6.19
CA LYS A 170 6.71 -1.96 5.85
C LYS A 170 6.40 -2.79 7.10
N LEU A 171 5.55 -3.81 6.96
CA LEU A 171 5.28 -4.76 8.03
C LEU A 171 6.48 -5.71 8.22
N PRO A 172 6.74 -6.22 9.44
CA PRO A 172 7.89 -7.09 9.69
C PRO A 172 7.94 -8.38 8.86
N HIS A 173 6.78 -8.92 8.49
CA HIS A 173 6.66 -10.13 7.66
C HIS A 173 6.80 -9.87 6.16
N HIS A 174 6.74 -8.60 5.72
CA HIS A 174 7.09 -8.26 4.35
C HIS A 174 8.60 -8.09 4.31
N GLU A 175 9.29 -8.98 3.57
CA GLU A 175 10.76 -9.07 3.51
C GLU A 175 11.43 -7.71 3.69
N ALA A 176 12.28 -7.62 4.71
CA ALA A 176 12.91 -6.39 5.12
C ALA A 176 13.91 -5.95 4.04
N LEU A 177 13.41 -5.20 3.06
CA LEU A 177 14.24 -4.29 2.30
C LEU A 177 15.12 -3.55 3.31
N LEU A 178 16.44 -3.70 3.20
CA LEU A 178 17.39 -3.00 4.05
C LEU A 178 17.37 -1.52 3.66
N MET A 179 16.46 -0.78 4.28
CA MET A 179 16.30 0.64 4.08
C MET A 179 17.41 1.37 4.83
N THR A 180 18.38 1.93 4.12
CA THR A 180 19.50 2.65 4.79
C THR A 180 19.07 4.00 5.35
N ALA A 181 17.98 4.58 4.81
CA ALA A 181 17.35 5.79 5.33
C ALA A 181 16.22 5.46 6.30
N ARG A 182 15.88 6.44 7.16
CA ARG A 182 14.68 6.33 8.00
C ARG A 182 13.42 6.37 7.13
N PRO A 183 12.40 5.56 7.44
CA PRO A 183 11.11 5.68 6.78
C PRO A 183 10.48 7.05 7.05
N GLY A 184 9.60 7.48 6.14
CA GLY A 184 8.93 8.78 6.17
C GLY A 184 7.51 8.72 6.68
N ILE A 185 7.02 9.84 7.25
CA ILE A 185 5.57 10.07 7.39
C ILE A 185 4.96 10.17 5.98
N THR A 186 5.56 11.01 5.14
CA THR A 186 5.22 11.14 3.71
C THR A 186 6.40 10.75 2.84
N GLY A 187 6.15 10.57 1.56
CA GLY A 187 7.13 10.21 0.54
C GLY A 187 6.52 10.35 -0.85
N PRO A 188 7.35 10.27 -1.90
CA PRO A 188 6.87 10.42 -3.28
C PRO A 188 5.87 9.33 -3.63
N ALA A 189 6.11 8.07 -3.22
CA ALA A 189 5.15 6.99 -3.40
C ALA A 189 3.87 7.21 -2.57
N THR A 190 3.98 7.81 -1.38
CA THR A 190 2.80 8.13 -0.55
C THR A 190 1.91 9.20 -1.20
N LEU A 191 2.53 10.18 -1.88
CA LEU A 191 1.79 11.22 -2.59
C LEU A 191 1.19 10.70 -3.90
N ALA A 192 1.97 9.94 -4.67
CA ALA A 192 1.54 9.31 -5.91
C ALA A 192 0.36 8.35 -5.71
N PHE A 193 0.42 7.53 -4.65
CA PHE A 193 -0.62 6.56 -4.30
C PHE A 193 -1.48 7.04 -3.13
N ARG A 194 -1.76 8.35 -3.06
CA ARG A 194 -2.57 8.93 -1.99
C ARG A 194 -3.99 8.36 -1.97
N CYS A 195 -4.57 8.23 -3.16
CA CYS A 195 -5.89 7.70 -3.44
C CYS A 195 -5.83 6.22 -3.89
N GLU A 196 -4.89 5.47 -3.30
CA GLU A 196 -4.75 4.04 -3.57
C GLU A 196 -6.03 3.26 -3.26
N GLU A 197 -6.75 3.64 -2.21
CA GLU A 197 -7.99 2.97 -1.81
C GLU A 197 -9.07 3.08 -2.88
N GLU A 198 -9.11 4.19 -3.62
CA GLU A 198 -9.98 4.40 -4.77
C GLU A 198 -9.49 3.64 -6.01
N LEU A 199 -8.18 3.66 -6.30
CA LEU A 199 -7.58 2.87 -7.39
C LEU A 199 -7.87 1.37 -7.24
N LEU A 200 -7.80 0.87 -6.00
CA LEU A 200 -8.00 -0.55 -5.70
C LEU A 200 -9.48 -0.97 -5.71
N LEU A 201 -10.43 -0.04 -5.72
CA LEU A 201 -11.86 -0.37 -5.84
C LEU A 201 -12.22 -0.90 -7.21
N GLU A 202 -11.45 -0.54 -8.23
CA GLU A 202 -11.73 -0.95 -9.59
C GLU A 202 -11.33 -2.42 -9.80
N ILE A 203 -10.33 -2.89 -9.06
CA ILE A 203 -9.79 -4.25 -9.18
C ILE A 203 -10.70 -5.29 -8.51
N ASP A 204 -10.97 -6.39 -9.22
CA ASP A 204 -11.72 -7.53 -8.69
C ASP A 204 -11.06 -8.14 -7.43
N GLU A 205 -11.88 -8.59 -6.47
CA GLU A 205 -11.39 -9.08 -5.17
C GLU A 205 -10.48 -10.32 -5.30
N SER A 206 -10.70 -11.17 -6.31
CA SER A 206 -9.86 -12.35 -6.58
C SER A 206 -8.42 -11.99 -6.99
N ASP A 207 -8.25 -10.84 -7.63
CA ASP A 207 -6.99 -10.41 -8.23
C ASP A 207 -6.29 -9.33 -7.40
N LEU A 208 -7.00 -8.72 -6.44
CA LEU A 208 -6.55 -7.58 -5.64
C LEU A 208 -5.21 -7.82 -4.93
N GLU A 209 -5.06 -8.96 -4.25
CA GLU A 209 -3.84 -9.28 -3.51
C GLU A 209 -2.65 -9.45 -4.46
N LEU A 210 -2.88 -10.11 -5.60
CA LEU A 210 -1.86 -10.32 -6.61
C LEU A 210 -1.46 -8.98 -7.23
N PHE A 211 -2.42 -8.18 -7.69
CA PHE A 211 -2.18 -6.85 -8.25
C PHE A 211 -1.39 -5.95 -7.30
N TYR A 212 -1.74 -5.95 -6.01
CA TYR A 212 -1.02 -5.18 -5.00
C TYR A 212 0.45 -5.60 -4.89
N GLU A 213 0.71 -6.91 -4.83
CA GLU A 213 2.06 -7.45 -4.66
C GLU A 213 2.94 -7.28 -5.90
N ILE A 214 2.38 -7.34 -7.11
CA ILE A 214 3.16 -7.34 -8.36
C ILE A 214 3.25 -5.97 -9.04
N VAL A 215 2.26 -5.10 -8.82
CA VAL A 215 2.18 -3.78 -9.45
C VAL A 215 2.50 -2.69 -8.43
N ILE A 216 1.67 -2.60 -7.40
CA ILE A 216 1.69 -1.45 -6.48
C ILE A 216 2.96 -1.46 -5.62
N LYS A 217 3.29 -2.60 -5.01
CA LYS A 217 4.41 -2.70 -4.08
C LYS A 217 5.76 -2.44 -4.76
N PRO A 218 6.07 -3.02 -5.96
CA PRO A 218 7.29 -2.70 -6.70
C PRO A 218 7.33 -1.25 -7.19
N ALA A 219 6.22 -0.73 -7.72
CA ALA A 219 6.14 0.66 -8.18
C ALA A 219 6.46 1.66 -7.05
N LYS A 220 5.83 1.48 -5.88
CA LYS A 220 6.11 2.29 -4.68
C LYS A 220 7.58 2.19 -4.27
N ALA A 221 8.15 0.99 -4.27
CA ALA A 221 9.54 0.77 -3.88
C ALA A 221 10.52 1.50 -4.82
N ARG A 222 10.27 1.46 -6.14
CA ARG A 222 11.10 2.15 -7.13
C ARG A 222 11.02 3.67 -7.02
N ILE A 223 9.82 4.24 -6.92
CA ILE A 223 9.62 5.68 -6.74
C ILE A 223 10.33 6.18 -5.48
N ASP A 224 10.18 5.47 -4.36
CA ASP A 224 10.84 5.84 -3.12
C ASP A 224 12.36 5.69 -3.23
N PHE A 225 12.86 4.65 -3.90
CA PHE A 225 14.29 4.42 -4.12
C PHE A 225 14.94 5.54 -4.94
N ASP A 226 14.35 5.89 -6.08
CA ASP A 226 14.86 6.93 -6.98
C ASP A 226 14.94 8.29 -6.27
N TYR A 227 13.93 8.59 -5.44
CA TYR A 227 13.92 9.77 -4.60
C TYR A 227 15.02 9.71 -3.54
N MET A 228 15.14 8.59 -2.83
CA MET A 228 16.08 8.48 -1.71
C MET A 228 17.55 8.58 -2.14
N GLN A 229 17.89 8.15 -3.35
CA GLN A 229 19.23 8.34 -3.93
C GLN A 229 19.58 9.82 -4.16
N ASN A 230 18.59 10.62 -4.55
CA ASN A 230 18.78 12.00 -5.00
C ASN A 230 18.22 13.05 -4.03
N ALA A 231 17.74 12.63 -2.85
CA ALA A 231 17.07 13.49 -1.90
C ALA A 231 17.96 14.67 -1.48
N THR A 232 17.40 15.86 -1.43
CA THR A 232 18.02 17.10 -0.96
C THR A 232 17.08 17.84 -0.01
N CYS A 233 17.58 18.83 0.72
CA CYS A 233 16.72 19.68 1.56
C CYS A 233 15.61 20.36 0.75
N ARG A 234 15.93 20.79 -0.49
CA ARG A 234 14.96 21.45 -1.38
C ARG A 234 13.89 20.48 -1.88
N SER A 235 14.28 19.25 -2.23
CA SER A 235 13.31 18.23 -2.65
C SER A 235 12.39 17.83 -1.49
N ASP A 236 12.94 17.65 -0.28
CA ASP A 236 12.15 17.36 0.92
C ASP A 236 11.15 18.48 1.20
N LEU A 237 11.58 19.75 1.14
CA LEU A 237 10.69 20.89 1.36
C LEU A 237 9.58 20.98 0.30
N LYS A 238 9.92 20.76 -0.98
CA LYS A 238 8.93 20.71 -2.07
C LYS A 238 7.91 19.60 -1.81
N LEU A 239 8.37 18.41 -1.42
CA LEU A 239 7.51 17.26 -1.16
C LEU A 239 6.60 17.48 0.05
N LEU A 240 7.13 18.08 1.12
CA LEU A 240 6.33 18.46 2.30
C LEU A 240 5.26 19.49 1.95
N TRP A 241 5.60 20.50 1.15
CA TRP A 241 4.63 21.48 0.67
C TRP A 241 3.55 20.83 -0.21
N SER A 242 3.93 19.99 -1.17
CA SER A 242 2.99 19.24 -2.00
C SER A 242 2.09 18.36 -1.14
N THR A 243 2.65 17.64 -0.16
CA THR A 243 1.86 16.80 0.77
C THR A 243 0.85 17.65 1.55
N PHE A 244 1.28 18.80 2.09
CA PHE A 244 0.41 19.71 2.83
C PHE A 244 -0.72 20.26 1.95
N ALA A 245 -0.39 20.77 0.76
CA ALA A 245 -1.36 21.28 -0.19
C ALA A 245 -2.37 20.20 -0.62
N THR A 246 -1.90 18.98 -0.91
CA THR A 246 -2.78 17.86 -1.26
C THR A 246 -3.58 17.36 -0.05
N CYS A 247 -3.14 17.56 1.18
CA CYS A 247 -3.98 17.31 2.36
C CYS A 247 -5.12 18.32 2.52
N LEU A 248 -4.95 19.55 2.02
CA LEU A 248 -6.01 20.57 2.02
C LEU A 248 -6.89 20.49 0.77
N GLY A 249 -6.36 19.98 -0.34
CA GLY A 249 -7.07 19.77 -1.60
C GLY A 249 -7.54 18.32 -1.79
N CYS A 250 -8.25 18.08 -2.91
CA CYS A 250 -8.75 16.76 -3.29
C CYS A 250 -8.40 16.47 -4.75
N SER A 251 -7.11 16.46 -5.11
CA SER A 251 -6.71 15.85 -6.38
C SER A 251 -5.26 15.39 -6.34
N THR A 252 -5.07 14.11 -6.65
CA THR A 252 -3.92 13.56 -7.35
C THR A 252 -4.32 12.19 -7.88
N GLN A 253 -4.19 11.98 -9.19
CA GLN A 253 -4.24 10.68 -9.85
C GLN A 253 -2.94 9.92 -9.57
N ALA A 254 -2.98 8.58 -9.71
CA ALA A 254 -1.77 7.77 -9.76
C ALA A 254 -0.82 8.30 -10.87
N PRO A 255 0.50 8.04 -10.78
CA PRO A 255 1.42 8.45 -11.85
C PRO A 255 0.92 7.92 -13.20
N GLU A 256 0.82 8.77 -14.22
CA GLU A 256 0.36 8.40 -15.58
C GLU A 256 1.16 7.23 -16.17
N ASP A 257 2.39 7.04 -15.71
CA ASP A 257 3.37 6.07 -16.16
C ASP A 257 3.54 4.86 -15.23
N TRP A 258 2.57 4.54 -14.35
CA TRP A 258 2.71 3.41 -13.42
C TRP A 258 2.97 2.07 -14.11
N GLN A 259 2.50 1.93 -15.35
CA GLN A 259 2.69 0.78 -16.23
C GLN A 259 4.18 0.53 -16.54
N THR A 260 5.02 1.56 -16.50
CA THR A 260 6.48 1.44 -16.66
C THR A 260 7.18 0.80 -15.44
N PHE A 261 6.46 0.67 -14.33
CA PHE A 261 6.90 -0.04 -13.13
C PHE A 261 6.46 -1.50 -13.11
N LEU A 262 5.70 -1.95 -14.12
CA LEU A 262 5.42 -3.36 -14.30
C LEU A 262 6.76 -4.11 -14.51
N PRO A 263 6.95 -5.25 -13.84
CA PRO A 263 8.14 -6.05 -14.06
C PRO A 263 8.21 -6.44 -15.54
N LEU A 264 9.42 -6.42 -16.10
CA LEU A 264 9.71 -6.97 -17.43
C LEU A 264 9.57 -8.49 -17.36
N VAL A 265 8.34 -8.98 -17.24
CA VAL A 265 8.04 -10.40 -17.20
C VAL A 265 8.04 -10.91 -18.63
N SER A 266 8.86 -11.93 -18.89
CA SER A 266 9.05 -12.52 -20.22
C SER A 266 7.79 -13.25 -20.72
N ASP A 267 6.90 -13.64 -19.81
CA ASP A 267 5.66 -14.35 -20.11
C ASP A 267 4.64 -13.44 -20.83
N GLU A 268 4.20 -13.87 -22.01
CA GLU A 268 3.30 -13.14 -22.89
C GLU A 268 1.86 -13.14 -22.36
N SER A 269 1.41 -14.24 -21.73
CA SER A 269 0.09 -14.35 -21.09
C SER A 269 -0.04 -13.37 -19.92
N TYR A 270 1.04 -13.26 -19.13
CA TYR A 270 1.08 -12.32 -18.02
C TYR A 270 1.13 -10.85 -18.46
N ARG A 271 1.87 -10.54 -19.55
CA ARG A 271 1.85 -9.20 -20.16
C ARG A 271 0.47 -8.86 -20.72
N ASP A 272 -0.20 -9.82 -21.33
CA ASP A 272 -1.55 -9.65 -21.85
C ASP A 272 -2.57 -9.41 -20.73
N TRP A 273 -2.49 -10.16 -19.62
CA TRP A 273 -3.31 -9.93 -18.43
C TRP A 273 -3.03 -8.58 -17.75
N LEU A 274 -1.76 -8.17 -17.62
CA LEU A 274 -1.43 -6.84 -17.12
C LEU A 274 -1.93 -5.73 -18.05
N SER A 275 -1.85 -5.95 -19.36
CA SER A 275 -2.35 -5.01 -20.37
C SER A 275 -3.88 -4.98 -20.44
N SER A 276 -4.56 -6.06 -20.06
CA SER A 276 -6.02 -6.10 -19.96
C SER A 276 -6.46 -5.34 -18.72
N LEU A 277 -5.82 -5.56 -17.56
CA LEU A 277 -6.04 -4.76 -16.35
C LEU A 277 -5.78 -3.27 -16.60
N SER A 278 -4.66 -2.91 -17.25
CA SER A 278 -4.35 -1.51 -17.52
C SER A 278 -5.36 -0.86 -18.47
N ARG A 279 -5.91 -1.61 -19.45
CA ARG A 279 -6.95 -1.12 -20.35
C ARG A 279 -8.33 -1.02 -19.68
N THR A 280 -8.64 -1.92 -18.77
CA THR A 280 -9.91 -1.94 -18.04
C THR A 280 -9.99 -0.80 -17.00
N TYR A 281 -8.85 -0.38 -16.44
CA TYR A 281 -8.79 0.50 -15.28
C TYR A 281 -7.99 1.81 -15.47
N ALA A 282 -7.64 2.18 -16.71
CA ALA A 282 -7.00 3.47 -17.02
C ALA A 282 -8.00 4.55 -17.51
N GLY A 283 -9.24 4.53 -17.00
CA GLY A 283 -10.31 5.47 -17.35
C GLY A 283 -10.33 6.75 -16.51
#